data_AF-D8M6C0-F1
#
_entry.id   AF-D8M6C0-F1
#
_cell.length_a   1.000
_cell.length_b   1.000
_cell.length_c   1.000
_cell.angle_alpha   90.00
_cell.angle_beta   90.00
_cell.angle_gamma   90.00
#
_symmetry.space_group_name_H-M   'P 1'
#
loop_
_entity.id
_entity.type
_entity.pdbx_description
1 polymer ?
#
loop_
_entity_poly.entity_id
_entity_poly.type
_entity_poly.pdbx_seq_one_letter_code
_entity_poly.pdbx_strand_id
1 'polypeptide(L)'
;MAIADSQGNLYDFQGTNSIGKNHLLFGNPTKAIPIGIPGENDEEWDRCVKNAIHQYQHEEYNFLYRSTPVFLIMYRSNNCHDFAACALNQMELPRFKNHPFNCTNLALLAVSRGHFLGFGSFLLSWLPFLLIIASIIVSIVLCLVCSKKK
;
A
#
# COMPACT_ATOMS: atom_id res chain seq x y z
N MET A 1 0.70 -2.46 0.87
CA MET A 1 -0.44 -2.85 0.02
C MET A 1 -0.42 -4.35 -0.14
N ALA A 2 -1.59 -4.99 -0.20
CA ALA A 2 -1.70 -6.42 -0.47
C ALA A 2 -2.51 -6.63 -1.75
N ILE A 3 -2.29 -7.76 -2.42
CA ILE A 3 -3.14 -8.23 -3.52
C ILE A 3 -3.92 -9.47 -3.05
N ALA A 4 -5.18 -9.56 -3.46
CA ALA A 4 -6.02 -10.71 -3.16
C ALA A 4 -6.00 -11.71 -4.32
N ASP A 5 -6.06 -13.01 -4.06
CA ASP A 5 -6.41 -14.03 -5.05
C ASP A 5 -7.93 -14.19 -5.18
N SER A 6 -8.39 -15.01 -6.13
CA SER A 6 -9.81 -15.30 -6.39
C SER A 6 -10.52 -15.89 -5.17
N GLN A 7 -9.78 -16.55 -4.28
CA GLN A 7 -10.27 -17.17 -3.05
C GLN A 7 -10.31 -16.20 -1.87
N GLY A 8 -9.89 -14.94 -2.08
CA GLY A 8 -9.85 -13.91 -1.06
C GLY A 8 -8.65 -13.98 -0.12
N ASN A 9 -7.63 -14.80 -0.43
CA ASN A 9 -6.39 -14.78 0.33
C ASN A 9 -5.60 -13.52 -0.03
N LEU A 10 -5.07 -12.85 0.99
CA LEU A 10 -4.29 -11.63 0.85
C LEU A 10 -2.79 -11.94 0.89
N TYR A 11 -2.04 -11.35 -0.03
CA TYR A 11 -0.59 -11.47 -0.10
C TYR A 11 0.08 -10.10 -0.09
N ASP A 12 1.11 -9.92 0.73
CA ASP A 12 1.95 -8.72 0.75
C ASP A 12 3.43 -9.07 0.85
N PHE A 13 4.27 -8.21 0.27
CA PHE A 13 5.72 -8.33 0.44
C PHE A 13 6.13 -7.65 1.76
N GLN A 14 6.65 -8.45 2.69
CA GLN A 14 6.92 -8.04 4.08
C GLN A 14 8.39 -7.73 4.35
N GLY A 15 9.28 -8.06 3.43
CA GLY A 15 10.72 -8.00 3.64
C GLY A 15 11.47 -8.94 2.71
N THR A 16 12.79 -8.91 2.75
CA THR A 16 13.65 -9.73 1.88
C THR A 16 13.23 -11.18 1.95
N ASN A 17 12.90 -11.77 0.80
CA ASN A 17 12.45 -13.15 0.67
C ASN A 17 11.23 -13.51 1.55
N SER A 18 10.39 -12.53 1.91
CA SER A 18 9.25 -12.74 2.81
C SER A 18 7.95 -12.23 2.18
N ILE A 19 7.04 -13.17 1.93
CA ILE A 19 5.68 -12.90 1.48
C ILE A 19 4.72 -13.33 2.59
N GLY A 20 3.91 -12.38 3.06
CA GLY A 20 2.82 -12.65 3.97
C GLY A 20 1.64 -13.28 3.26
N LYS A 21 0.95 -14.20 3.95
CA LYS A 21 -0.36 -14.73 3.53
C LYS A 21 -1.38 -14.52 4.65
N ASN A 22 -2.44 -13.78 4.37
CA ASN A 22 -3.56 -13.45 5.28
C ASN A 22 -3.17 -12.72 6.57
N HIS A 23 -1.89 -12.43 6.79
CA HIS A 23 -1.35 -11.68 7.92
C HIS A 23 -0.43 -10.61 7.37
N LEU A 24 -0.96 -9.42 7.10
CA LEU A 24 -0.20 -8.34 6.45
C LEU A 24 0.74 -7.66 7.45
N LEU A 25 1.85 -7.11 6.95
CA LEU A 25 2.89 -6.49 7.77
C LEU A 25 2.37 -5.35 8.66
N PHE A 26 1.39 -4.59 8.15
CA PHE A 26 0.79 -3.44 8.86
C PHE A 26 -0.57 -3.76 9.48
N GLY A 27 -0.89 -5.04 9.67
CA GLY A 27 -2.18 -5.49 10.18
C GLY A 27 -3.30 -5.47 9.14
N ASN A 28 -4.54 -5.52 9.61
CA ASN A 28 -5.70 -5.67 8.71
C ASN A 28 -5.86 -4.46 7.77
N PRO A 29 -6.21 -4.70 6.49
CA PRO A 29 -6.42 -3.61 5.55
C PRO A 29 -7.59 -2.73 6.00
N THR A 30 -7.43 -1.41 5.87
CA THR A 30 -8.51 -0.46 6.18
C THR A 30 -9.29 -0.02 4.94
N LYS A 31 -8.73 -0.27 3.76
CA LYS A 31 -9.24 0.17 2.46
C LYS A 31 -9.01 -0.89 1.40
N ALA A 32 -9.93 -1.04 0.46
CA ALA A 32 -9.83 -1.95 -0.68
C ALA A 32 -10.12 -1.23 -2.00
N ILE A 33 -9.50 -1.69 -3.08
CA ILE A 33 -9.70 -1.17 -4.44
C ILE A 33 -10.14 -2.34 -5.33
N PRO A 34 -11.36 -2.33 -5.88
CA PRO A 34 -11.75 -3.30 -6.89
C PRO A 34 -11.15 -2.90 -8.24
N ILE A 35 -10.16 -3.65 -8.72
CA ILE A 35 -9.48 -3.40 -10.00
C ILE A 35 -9.97 -4.35 -11.11
N GLY A 36 -10.26 -5.60 -10.78
CA GLY A 36 -10.81 -6.62 -11.69
C GLY A 36 -12.29 -6.92 -11.44
N ILE A 37 -12.90 -7.67 -12.36
CA ILE A 37 -14.25 -8.21 -12.23
C ILE A 37 -14.12 -9.65 -11.69
N PRO A 38 -14.69 -9.97 -10.52
CA PRO A 38 -14.65 -11.33 -9.98
C PRO A 38 -15.32 -12.34 -10.93
N GLY A 39 -14.71 -13.51 -11.14
CA GLY A 39 -15.27 -14.61 -11.92
C GLY A 39 -15.06 -14.54 -13.43
N GLU A 40 -14.48 -13.46 -13.96
CA GLU A 40 -14.25 -13.34 -15.41
C GLU A 40 -12.98 -14.08 -15.87
N ASN A 41 -11.92 -14.06 -15.05
CA ASN A 41 -10.64 -14.71 -15.40
C ASN A 41 -9.85 -15.10 -14.14
N ASP A 42 -10.52 -15.77 -13.19
CA ASP A 42 -9.97 -16.08 -11.88
C ASP A 42 -8.71 -16.96 -11.95
N GLU A 43 -8.65 -17.90 -12.89
CA GLU A 43 -7.47 -18.76 -13.08
C GLU A 43 -6.23 -17.96 -13.49
N GLU A 44 -6.40 -17.04 -14.45
CA GLU A 44 -5.35 -16.16 -14.93
C GLU A 44 -4.93 -15.17 -13.84
N TRP A 45 -5.90 -14.60 -13.12
CA TRP A 45 -5.65 -13.74 -11.97
C TRP A 45 -4.77 -14.43 -10.93
N ASP A 46 -5.15 -15.64 -10.53
CA ASP A 46 -4.41 -16.44 -9.54
C ASP A 46 -3.03 -16.84 -10.05
N ARG A 47 -2.89 -17.11 -11.35
CA ARG A 47 -1.60 -17.39 -11.99
C ARG A 47 -0.67 -16.19 -11.91
N CYS A 48 -1.15 -14.98 -12.24
CA CYS A 48 -0.37 -13.75 -12.15
C CYS A 48 0.04 -13.43 -10.70
N VAL A 49 -0.86 -13.62 -9.73
CA VAL A 49 -0.54 -13.47 -8.30
C VAL A 49 0.56 -14.46 -7.89
N LYS A 50 0.45 -15.74 -8.24
CA LYS A 50 1.46 -16.77 -7.94
C LYS A 50 2.82 -16.48 -8.57
N ASN A 51 2.84 -16.01 -9.82
CA ASN A 51 4.07 -15.61 -10.49
C ASN A 51 4.77 -14.45 -9.77
N ALA A 52 4.01 -13.43 -9.36
CA ALA A 52 4.56 -12.31 -8.60
C ALA A 52 5.10 -12.78 -7.23
N ILE A 53 4.40 -13.71 -6.56
CA ILE A 53 4.89 -14.34 -5.32
C ILE A 53 6.23 -15.03 -5.56
N HIS A 54 6.32 -15.90 -6.56
CA HIS A 54 7.56 -16.61 -6.89
C HIS A 54 8.71 -15.65 -7.24
N GLN A 55 8.42 -14.58 -7.96
CA GLN A 55 9.42 -13.55 -8.27
C GLN A 55 9.92 -12.86 -7.00
N TYR A 56 9.01 -12.36 -6.15
CA TYR A 56 9.39 -11.58 -4.96
C TYR A 56 9.85 -12.44 -3.78
N GLN A 57 9.62 -13.76 -3.78
CA GLN A 57 10.17 -14.70 -2.80
C GLN A 57 11.70 -14.80 -2.83
N HIS A 58 12.32 -14.36 -3.93
CA HIS A 58 13.78 -14.37 -4.10
C HIS A 58 14.37 -12.95 -4.20
N GLU A 59 13.56 -11.91 -4.00
CA GLU A 59 13.98 -10.52 -4.09
C GLU A 59 14.43 -9.97 -2.74
N GLU A 60 15.50 -9.19 -2.73
CA GLU A 60 15.90 -8.41 -1.57
C GLU A 60 15.00 -7.18 -1.40
N TYR A 61 14.52 -6.97 -0.17
CA TYR A 61 13.76 -5.79 0.22
C TYR A 61 14.70 -4.63 0.42
N ASN A 62 14.59 -3.63 -0.45
CA ASN A 62 15.43 -2.45 -0.39
C ASN A 62 14.56 -1.19 -0.24
N PHE A 63 14.31 -0.81 1.01
CA PHE A 63 13.54 0.39 1.37
C PHE A 63 14.38 1.69 1.35
N LEU A 64 15.72 1.58 1.44
CA LEU A 64 16.54 2.72 1.89
C LEU A 64 17.94 2.90 1.27
N TYR A 65 18.40 2.14 0.27
CA TYR A 65 19.77 2.29 -0.23
C TYR A 65 19.91 2.84 -1.66
N ARG A 66 19.75 4.16 -1.77
CA ARG A 66 20.63 5.03 -2.59
C ARG A 66 20.43 6.45 -2.09
N SER A 67 21.51 7.23 -1.98
CA SER A 67 21.58 8.63 -1.48
C SER A 67 20.67 9.61 -2.23
N THR A 68 19.37 9.40 -2.12
CA THR A 68 18.34 10.05 -2.93
C THR A 68 17.49 10.88 -1.97
N PRO A 69 17.24 12.17 -2.25
CA PRO A 69 16.48 13.04 -1.35
C PRO A 69 15.13 12.42 -0.98
N VAL A 70 14.61 12.73 0.21
CA VAL A 70 13.39 12.15 0.80
C VAL A 70 12.19 12.10 -0.16
N PHE A 71 12.11 13.04 -1.11
CA PHE A 71 11.07 13.11 -2.13
C PHE A 71 11.13 11.97 -3.18
N LEU A 72 12.25 11.28 -3.32
CA LEU A 72 12.48 10.18 -4.28
C LEU A 72 12.43 8.78 -3.63
N ILE A 73 12.23 8.68 -2.31
CA ILE A 73 12.08 7.39 -1.58
C ILE A 73 10.90 6.57 -2.12
N MET A 74 9.93 7.21 -2.75
CA MET A 74 8.76 6.53 -3.31
C MET A 74 8.99 5.85 -4.67
N TYR A 75 10.11 6.13 -5.35
CA TYR A 75 10.22 5.85 -6.80
C TYR A 75 10.91 4.52 -7.18
N ARG A 76 11.65 3.86 -6.28
CA ARG A 76 12.29 2.57 -6.55
C ARG A 76 12.55 1.77 -5.28
N SER A 77 11.59 0.96 -4.88
CA SER A 77 11.77 0.12 -3.70
C SER A 77 11.03 -1.18 -3.92
N ASN A 78 11.76 -2.30 -3.98
CA ASN A 78 11.19 -3.65 -3.85
C ASN A 78 10.34 -3.68 -2.58
N ASN A 79 9.08 -3.32 -2.71
CA ASN A 79 8.16 -3.03 -1.63
C ASN A 79 6.80 -3.62 -1.98
N CYS A 80 5.87 -3.53 -1.04
CA CYS A 80 4.55 -4.12 -1.19
C CYS A 80 3.68 -3.50 -2.32
N HIS A 81 3.97 -2.28 -2.78
CA HIS A 81 3.29 -1.66 -3.92
C HIS A 81 3.89 -2.12 -5.24
N ASP A 82 5.22 -2.26 -5.33
CA ASP A 82 5.89 -2.79 -6.52
C ASP A 82 5.56 -4.29 -6.71
N PHE A 83 5.42 -5.06 -5.63
CA PHE A 83 4.86 -6.41 -5.66
C PHE A 83 3.44 -6.45 -6.24
N ALA A 84 2.53 -5.60 -5.73
CA ALA A 84 1.16 -5.54 -6.24
C ALA A 84 1.12 -5.05 -7.71
N ALA A 85 1.97 -4.09 -8.09
CA ALA A 85 2.10 -3.63 -9.46
C ALA A 85 2.60 -4.72 -10.40
N CYS A 86 3.58 -5.53 -9.96
CA CYS A 86 4.09 -6.66 -10.72
C CYS A 86 2.96 -7.65 -11.05
N ALA A 87 2.18 -8.04 -10.06
CA ALA A 87 1.04 -8.93 -10.26
C ALA A 87 0.01 -8.33 -11.23
N LEU A 88 -0.38 -7.06 -11.03
CA LEU A 88 -1.37 -6.40 -11.88
C LEU A 88 -0.91 -6.18 -13.33
N ASN A 89 0.38 -5.90 -13.54
CA ASN A 89 0.94 -5.73 -14.88
C ASN A 89 0.95 -7.05 -15.66
N GLN A 90 1.11 -8.19 -14.97
CA GLN A 90 1.05 -9.52 -15.60
C GLN A 90 -0.37 -9.92 -16.01
N MET A 91 -1.41 -9.33 -15.40
CA MET A 91 -2.80 -9.66 -15.69
C MET A 91 -3.32 -9.05 -17.00
N GLU A 92 -2.53 -8.19 -17.66
CA GLU A 92 -2.86 -7.52 -18.93
C GLU A 92 -4.28 -6.93 -19.01
N LEU A 93 -4.76 -6.37 -17.90
CA LEU A 93 -6.13 -5.89 -17.76
C LEU A 93 -6.50 -4.93 -18.93
N PRO A 94 -7.57 -5.17 -19.69
CA PRO A 94 -7.89 -4.40 -20.90
C PRO A 94 -7.96 -2.88 -20.66
N ARG A 95 -8.47 -2.48 -19.49
CA ARG A 95 -8.60 -1.08 -19.06
C ARG A 95 -7.25 -0.39 -18.84
N PHE A 96 -6.19 -1.15 -18.55
CA PHE A 96 -4.87 -0.65 -18.17
C PHE A 96 -3.75 -1.10 -19.13
N LYS A 97 -4.09 -1.70 -20.27
CA LYS A 97 -3.14 -2.29 -21.23
C LYS A 97 -2.01 -1.34 -21.67
N ASN A 98 -2.28 -0.04 -21.78
CA ASN A 98 -1.29 0.98 -22.16
C ASN A 98 -0.76 1.81 -20.98
N HIS A 99 -1.15 1.46 -19.75
CA HIS A 99 -0.86 2.22 -18.54
C HIS A 99 -0.33 1.27 -17.45
N PRO A 100 0.97 0.92 -17.49
CA PRO A 100 1.53 0.02 -16.49
C PRO A 100 1.42 0.61 -15.08
N PHE A 101 1.12 -0.25 -14.13
CA PHE A 101 1.11 0.07 -12.71
C PHE A 101 2.53 0.25 -12.20
N ASN A 102 2.67 1.25 -11.33
CA ASN A 102 3.86 1.50 -10.52
C ASN A 102 3.42 1.91 -9.12
N CYS A 103 4.35 1.96 -8.16
CA CYS A 103 4.07 2.36 -6.78
C CYS A 103 3.25 3.66 -6.68
N THR A 104 3.65 4.71 -7.42
CA THR A 104 3.00 6.02 -7.38
C THR A 104 1.54 5.98 -7.86
N ASN A 105 1.29 5.36 -9.02
CA ASN A 105 -0.04 5.28 -9.60
C ASN A 105 -0.97 4.40 -8.74
N LEU A 106 -0.43 3.34 -8.14
CA LEU A 106 -1.19 2.52 -7.20
C LEU A 106 -1.51 3.26 -5.90
N ALA A 107 -0.57 4.02 -5.35
CA ALA A 107 -0.82 4.86 -4.18
C ALA A 107 -1.91 5.91 -4.47
N LEU A 108 -1.83 6.57 -5.63
CA LEU A 108 -2.86 7.52 -6.07
C LEU A 108 -4.22 6.85 -6.29
N LEU A 109 -4.25 5.66 -6.87
CA LEU A 109 -5.46 4.88 -7.05
C LEU A 109 -6.06 4.47 -5.70
N ALA A 110 -5.24 4.08 -4.72
CA ALA A 110 -5.67 3.76 -3.37
C ALA A 110 -6.26 4.97 -2.64
N VAL A 111 -5.66 6.15 -2.80
CA VAL A 111 -6.17 7.37 -2.19
C VAL A 111 -7.50 7.77 -2.82
N SER A 112 -7.56 7.81 -4.16
CA SER A 112 -8.69 8.36 -4.91
C SER A 112 -9.88 7.42 -5.07
N ARG A 113 -9.65 6.12 -5.24
CA ARG A 113 -10.69 5.13 -5.58
C ARG A 113 -10.82 3.98 -4.60
N GLY A 114 -9.98 3.91 -3.58
CA GLY A 114 -10.14 2.86 -2.58
C GLY A 114 -11.25 3.19 -1.58
N HIS A 115 -12.06 2.19 -1.29
CA HIS A 115 -13.20 2.25 -0.36
C HIS A 115 -12.79 1.74 1.01
N PHE A 116 -13.16 2.46 2.07
CA PHE A 116 -12.95 1.99 3.44
C PHE A 116 -13.82 0.76 3.70
N LEU A 117 -13.27 -0.24 4.40
CA LEU A 117 -14.01 -1.47 4.73
C LEU A 117 -15.12 -1.25 5.77
N GLY A 118 -15.10 -0.10 6.46
CA GLY A 118 -16.13 0.30 7.41
C GLY A 118 -15.74 1.58 8.14
N PHE A 119 -16.62 2.05 9.01
CA PHE A 119 -16.37 3.25 9.81
C PHE A 119 -15.18 3.09 10.76
N GLY A 120 -15.02 1.91 11.36
CA GLY A 120 -13.85 1.61 12.20
C GLY A 120 -12.53 1.71 11.43
N SER A 121 -12.50 1.22 10.19
CA SER A 121 -11.33 1.32 9.31
C SER A 121 -11.02 2.76 8.89
N PHE A 122 -12.05 3.58 8.69
CA PHE A 122 -11.91 5.01 8.46
C PHE A 122 -11.25 5.71 9.67
N LEU A 123 -11.77 5.46 10.88
CA LEU A 123 -11.18 6.03 12.11
C LEU A 123 -9.75 5.57 12.31
N LEU A 124 -9.46 4.27 12.16
CA LEU A 124 -8.12 3.72 12.33
C LEU A 124 -7.10 4.35 11.36
N SER A 125 -7.55 4.72 10.16
CA SER A 125 -6.68 5.33 9.14
C SER A 125 -6.31 6.78 9.46
N TRP A 126 -7.22 7.57 10.06
CA TRP A 126 -7.05 9.02 10.20
C TRP A 126 -6.83 9.49 11.64
N LEU A 127 -7.43 8.80 12.62
CA LEU A 127 -7.44 9.25 14.00
C LEU A 127 -6.03 9.38 14.61
N PRO A 128 -5.09 8.42 14.44
CA PRO A 128 -3.75 8.56 15.01
C PRO A 128 -3.02 9.82 14.48
N PHE A 129 -3.14 10.08 13.19
CA PHE A 129 -2.55 11.26 12.55
C PHE A 129 -3.17 12.56 13.06
N LEU A 130 -4.50 12.62 13.16
CA LEU A 130 -5.21 13.78 13.68
C LEU A 130 -4.85 14.07 15.15
N LEU A 131 -4.68 13.04 15.98
CA LEU A 131 -4.26 13.19 17.37
C LEU A 131 -2.83 13.73 17.49
N ILE A 132 -1.91 13.29 16.64
CA ILE A 132 -0.54 13.82 16.60
C ILE A 132 -0.53 15.30 16.17
N ILE A 133 -1.29 15.66 15.14
CA ILE A 133 -1.40 17.07 14.72
C ILE A 133 -2.00 17.93 15.84
N ALA A 134 -3.08 17.45 16.47
CA ALA A 134 -3.70 18.16 17.58
C ALA A 134 -2.73 18.37 18.74
N SER A 135 -1.94 17.36 19.12
CA SER A 135 -0.96 17.48 20.20
C SER A 135 0.16 18.46 19.88
N ILE A 136 0.64 18.49 18.63
CA ILE A 136 1.63 19.47 18.15
C ILE A 136 1.07 20.88 18.22
N ILE A 137 -0.15 21.11 17.70
CA ILE A 137 -0.80 22.42 17.73
C ILE A 137 -0.99 22.91 19.17
N VAL A 138 -1.50 22.05 20.05
CA VAL A 138 -1.69 22.38 21.48
C VAL A 138 -0.35 22.76 22.12
N SER A 139 0.71 22.00 21.86
CA SER A 139 2.04 22.29 22.39
C SER A 139 2.59 23.64 21.90
N ILE A 140 2.42 23.95 20.61
CA ILE A 140 2.83 25.24 20.03
C ILE A 140 2.05 26.38 20.69
N VAL A 141 0.72 26.27 20.81
CA VAL A 141 -0.12 27.30 21.42
C VAL A 141 0.27 27.52 22.89
N LEU A 142 0.50 26.44 23.66
CA LEU A 142 0.95 26.54 25.05
C LEU A 142 2.32 27.25 25.15
N CYS A 143 3.27 26.90 24.30
CA CYS A 143 4.58 27.57 24.25
C CYS A 143 4.43 29.08 23.95
N LEU A 144 3.59 29.45 23.00
CA LEU A 144 3.34 30.86 22.65
C LEU A 144 2.66 31.64 23.79
N VAL A 145 1.68 31.03 24.46
CA VAL A 145 1.00 31.65 25.61
C VAL A 145 1.96 31.82 26.79
N CYS A 146 2.79 30.83 27.09
CA CYS A 146 3.80 30.92 28.14
C CYS A 146 4.89 31.95 27.82
N SER A 147 5.29 32.08 26.55
CA SER A 147 6.28 33.08 26.14
C SER A 147 5.77 34.52 26.22
N LYS A 148 4.46 34.75 26.08
CA LYS A 148 3.86 36.09 26.22
C LYS A 148 3.61 36.52 27.67
N LYS A 149 3.69 35.59 28.62
CA LYS A 149 3.51 35.85 30.07
C LYS A 149 4.82 36.18 30.80
N LYS A 150 5.97 36.09 30.13
CA LYS A 150 7.28 36.59 30.61
C LYS A 150 7.54 37.95 30.01
#